data_AF-X0UUQ9-F1
#
_entry.id   AF-X0UUQ9-F1
#
_cell.length_a   1.000
_cell.length_b   1.000
_cell.length_c   1.000
_cell.angle_alpha   90.00
_cell.angle_beta   90.00
_cell.angle_gamma   90.00
#
_symmetry.space_group_name_H-M   'P 1'
#
loop_
_entity.id
_entity.type
_entity.pdbx_description
1 polymer ?
#
loop_
_entity_poly.entity_id
_entity_poly.type
_entity_poly.pdbx_seq_one_letter_code
_entity_poly.pdbx_strand_id
1 'polypeptide(L)'
;MPNPLAEINKVEQALASAFDIIDILELRTKAKAVEVVALAEGFADVAQNAKIFQLKAERKAGSWLDGNIQHGGNSKSRHVTLDDIEISKSQSSRWQLMSTIPEERFNAWVDDKLARGYEITAGGLREYARNIKGIPPTKRTNTCPRCGHSWEGR
;
A
#
# COMPACT_ATOMS: atom_id res chain seq x y z
N MET A 1 14.47 9.20 27.97
CA MET A 1 13.67 8.23 27.19
C MET A 1 12.91 9.01 26.11
N PRO A 2 13.02 8.66 24.82
CA PRO A 2 12.22 9.31 23.78
C PRO A 2 10.72 9.06 24.03
N ASN A 3 9.89 10.10 23.83
CA ASN A 3 8.44 10.02 23.99
C ASN A 3 7.84 9.26 22.78
N PRO A 4 7.19 8.10 22.96
CA PRO A 4 6.66 7.29 21.85
C PRO A 4 5.73 8.07 20.91
N LEU A 5 4.90 8.98 21.44
CA LEU A 5 4.00 9.82 20.65
C LEU A 5 4.77 10.83 19.80
N ALA A 6 5.86 11.37 20.34
CA ALA A 6 6.71 12.31 19.61
C ALA A 6 7.47 11.61 18.47
N GLU A 7 7.90 10.37 18.67
CA GLU A 7 8.56 9.58 17.62
C GLU A 7 7.59 9.20 16.50
N ILE A 8 6.35 8.80 16.82
CA ILE A 8 5.32 8.53 15.81
C ILE A 8 5.06 9.80 14.97
N ASN A 9 4.87 10.95 15.62
CA ASN A 9 4.65 12.21 14.93
C ASN A 9 5.81 12.60 14.01
N LYS A 10 7.07 12.38 14.43
CA LYS A 10 8.25 12.63 13.58
C LYS A 10 8.25 11.75 12.34
N VAL A 11 7.90 10.48 12.49
CA VAL A 11 7.89 9.52 11.37
C VAL A 11 6.75 9.82 10.39
N GLU A 12 5.58 10.23 10.89
CA GLU A 12 4.49 10.72 10.04
C GLU A 12 4.84 12.02 9.32
N GLN A 13 5.50 12.97 10.00
CA GLN A 13 6.00 14.20 9.38
C GLN A 13 7.06 13.90 8.33
N ALA A 14 7.98 12.97 8.59
CA ALA A 14 8.99 12.53 7.62
C ALA A 14 8.34 11.95 6.36
N LEU A 15 7.31 11.12 6.53
CA LEU A 15 6.54 10.62 5.40
C LEU A 15 5.81 11.74 4.66
N ALA A 16 5.23 12.72 5.37
CA ALA A 16 4.55 13.87 4.76
C ALA A 16 5.52 14.76 3.97
N SER A 17 6.75 14.95 4.45
CA SER A 17 7.79 15.75 3.79
C SER A 17 8.59 15.00 2.70
N ALA A 18 8.48 13.67 2.61
CA ALA A 18 9.20 12.90 1.59
C ALA A 18 8.62 13.18 0.19
N PHE A 19 9.36 13.90 -0.66
CA PHE A 19 8.95 14.20 -2.04
C PHE A 19 9.61 13.27 -3.08
N ASP A 20 10.69 12.60 -2.70
CA ASP A 20 11.39 11.62 -3.54
C ASP A 20 10.83 10.20 -3.33
N ILE A 21 10.74 9.44 -4.41
CA ILE A 21 10.26 8.06 -4.41
C ILE A 21 11.20 7.13 -3.61
N ILE A 22 12.50 7.40 -3.63
CA ILE A 22 13.51 6.61 -2.90
C ILE A 22 13.26 6.72 -1.38
N ASP A 23 13.07 7.93 -0.87
CA ASP A 23 12.77 8.16 0.55
C ASP A 23 11.48 7.46 0.99
N ILE A 24 10.44 7.56 0.15
CA ILE A 24 9.14 6.90 0.41
C ILE A 24 9.32 5.38 0.47
N LEU A 25 10.11 4.80 -0.44
CA LEU A 25 10.39 3.36 -0.47
C LEU A 25 11.22 2.89 0.73
N GLU A 26 12.17 3.69 1.19
CA GLU A 26 12.96 3.38 2.37
C GLU A 26 12.07 3.35 3.63
N LEU A 27 11.23 4.38 3.82
CA LEU A 27 10.26 4.45 4.92
C LEU A 27 9.29 3.26 4.88
N ARG A 28 8.80 2.91 3.70
CA ARG A 28 7.92 1.76 3.47
C ARG A 28 8.60 0.44 3.82
N THR A 29 9.88 0.29 3.49
CA THR A 29 10.67 -0.91 3.78
C THR A 29 10.93 -1.05 5.28
N LYS A 30 11.29 0.05 5.96
CA LYS A 30 11.43 0.10 7.42
C LYS A 30 10.14 -0.30 8.13
N ALA A 31 9.01 0.24 7.69
CA ALA A 31 7.70 -0.09 8.26
C ALA A 31 7.35 -1.57 8.10
N LYS A 32 7.60 -2.14 6.91
CA LYS A 32 7.41 -3.57 6.67
C LYS A 32 8.32 -4.43 7.56
N ALA A 33 9.58 -4.02 7.78
CA ALA A 33 10.48 -4.73 8.67
C ALA A 33 9.96 -4.73 10.12
N VAL A 34 9.47 -3.58 10.60
CA VAL A 34 8.84 -3.46 11.93
C VAL A 34 7.60 -4.36 12.04
N GLU A 35 6.74 -4.37 11.02
CA GLU A 35 5.56 -5.26 10.99
C GLU A 35 5.96 -6.73 11.17
N VAL A 36 6.95 -7.20 10.39
CA VAL A 36 7.41 -8.60 10.43
C VAL A 36 7.99 -8.97 11.79
N VAL A 37 8.82 -8.10 12.36
CA VAL A 37 9.43 -8.33 13.68
C VAL A 37 8.36 -8.32 14.77
N ALA A 38 7.47 -7.32 14.77
CA ALA A 38 6.38 -7.22 15.74
C ALA A 38 5.46 -8.45 15.71
N LEU A 39 5.13 -8.97 14.54
CA LEU A 39 4.35 -10.20 14.41
C LEU A 39 5.09 -11.42 14.98
N ALA A 40 6.39 -11.55 14.72
CA ALA A 40 7.21 -12.65 15.25
C ALA A 40 7.31 -12.62 16.78
N GLU A 41 7.27 -11.43 17.38
CA GLU A 41 7.33 -11.22 18.83
C GLU A 41 5.95 -11.20 19.52
N GLY A 42 4.86 -11.24 18.75
CA GLY A 42 3.49 -11.23 19.28
C GLY A 42 2.92 -9.84 19.61
N PHE A 43 3.58 -8.77 19.17
CA PHE A 43 3.12 -7.39 19.32
C PHE A 43 2.14 -6.99 18.22
N ALA A 44 0.89 -7.48 18.33
CA ALA A 44 -0.13 -7.32 17.29
C ALA A 44 -0.51 -5.85 17.02
N ASP A 45 -0.56 -5.01 18.06
CA ASP A 45 -0.84 -3.58 17.96
C ASP A 45 0.27 -2.81 17.21
N VAL A 46 1.53 -3.10 17.53
CA VAL A 46 2.69 -2.55 16.85
C VAL A 46 2.71 -2.98 15.38
N ALA A 47 2.42 -4.25 15.11
CA ALA A 47 2.32 -4.77 13.75
C ALA A 47 1.23 -4.06 12.94
N GLN A 48 0.04 -3.85 13.52
CA GLN A 48 -1.05 -3.12 12.84
C GLN A 48 -0.68 -1.66 12.57
N ASN A 49 -0.07 -0.97 13.53
CA ASN A 49 0.39 0.41 13.34
C ASN A 49 1.46 0.52 12.26
N ALA A 50 2.44 -0.38 12.27
CA ALA A 50 3.46 -0.47 11.22
C ALA A 50 2.83 -0.73 9.85
N LYS A 51 1.78 -1.56 9.80
CA LYS A 51 1.04 -1.83 8.57
C LYS A 51 0.25 -0.62 8.07
N ILE A 52 -0.41 0.12 8.95
CA ILE A 52 -1.07 1.39 8.58
C ILE A 52 -0.05 2.35 7.96
N PHE A 53 1.13 2.50 8.59
CA PHE A 53 2.18 3.37 8.07
C PHE A 53 2.72 2.89 6.72
N GLN A 54 2.93 1.58 6.56
CA GLN A 54 3.30 0.99 5.28
C GLN A 54 2.27 1.36 4.19
N LEU A 55 0.97 1.27 4.49
CA LEU A 55 -0.09 1.62 3.54
C LEU A 55 -0.12 3.12 3.21
N LYS A 56 0.14 4.01 4.18
CA LYS A 56 0.30 5.45 3.93
C LYS A 56 1.44 5.71 2.94
N ALA A 57 2.59 5.05 3.14
CA ALA A 57 3.74 5.19 2.26
C ALA A 57 3.46 4.64 0.85
N GLU A 58 2.80 3.48 0.74
CA GLU A 58 2.41 2.91 -0.56
C GLU A 58 1.39 3.78 -1.30
N ARG A 59 0.43 4.41 -0.60
CA ARG A 59 -0.49 5.39 -1.20
C ARG A 59 0.27 6.62 -1.72
N LYS A 60 1.21 7.14 -0.93
CA LYS A 60 2.02 8.29 -1.35
C LYS A 60 2.88 7.96 -2.57
N ALA A 61 3.55 6.81 -2.56
CA ALA A 61 4.29 6.29 -3.71
C ALA A 61 3.38 6.16 -4.93
N GLY A 62 2.17 5.60 -4.78
CA GLY A 62 1.19 5.51 -5.85
C GLY A 62 0.85 6.85 -6.50
N SER A 63 0.65 7.89 -5.69
CA SER A 63 0.41 9.24 -6.20
C SER A 63 1.61 9.80 -6.97
N TRP A 64 2.83 9.55 -6.47
CA TRP A 64 4.05 9.95 -7.15
C TRP A 64 4.21 9.22 -8.50
N LEU A 65 4.00 7.90 -8.51
CA LEU A 65 4.15 7.06 -9.70
C LEU A 65 3.16 7.44 -10.82
N ASP A 66 1.93 7.83 -10.46
CA ASP A 66 0.91 8.27 -11.43
C ASP A 66 1.34 9.52 -12.21
N GLY A 67 2.02 10.47 -11.54
CA GLY A 67 2.46 11.72 -12.15
C GLY A 67 3.86 11.67 -12.78
N ASN A 68 4.71 10.71 -12.41
CA ASN A 68 6.14 10.72 -12.77
C ASN A 68 6.57 9.59 -13.72
N ILE A 69 5.73 8.58 -13.95
CA ILE A 69 6.05 7.47 -14.87
C ILE A 69 5.28 7.65 -16.17
N GLN A 70 6.01 7.71 -17.30
CA GLN A 70 5.39 7.76 -18.62
C GLN A 70 4.78 6.42 -19.01
N HIS A 71 3.53 6.47 -19.48
CA HIS A 71 2.88 5.36 -20.15
C HIS A 71 3.11 5.46 -21.66
N GLY A 72 4.26 4.96 -22.13
CA GLY A 72 4.53 4.68 -23.54
C GLY A 72 5.28 5.76 -24.33
N GLY A 73 6.35 5.34 -25.00
CA GLY A 73 6.63 5.78 -26.38
C GLY A 73 7.43 7.06 -26.63
N ASN A 74 8.08 7.70 -25.67
CA ASN A 74 9.06 8.74 -26.01
C ASN A 74 10.31 8.73 -25.11
N SER A 75 11.34 8.01 -25.54
CA SER A 75 12.61 7.75 -24.86
C SER A 75 13.48 8.99 -24.53
N LYS A 76 13.00 10.22 -24.75
CA LYS A 76 13.83 11.44 -24.71
C LYS A 76 13.76 12.25 -23.42
N SER A 77 12.94 11.86 -22.45
CA SER A 77 12.89 12.48 -21.13
C SER A 77 13.61 11.60 -20.10
N ARG A 78 14.55 12.18 -19.34
CA ARG A 78 15.29 11.55 -18.23
C ARG A 78 14.38 11.26 -17.04
N HIS A 79 13.40 10.37 -17.21
CA HIS A 79 12.50 9.94 -16.15
C HIS A 79 12.99 8.64 -15.53
N VAL A 80 12.80 8.55 -14.20
CA VAL A 80 13.04 7.34 -13.42
C VAL A 80 12.12 6.23 -13.95
N THR A 81 12.70 5.10 -14.33
CA THR A 81 11.94 3.92 -14.75
C THR A 81 11.52 3.09 -13.53
N LEU A 82 10.55 2.19 -13.72
CA LEU A 82 10.15 1.24 -12.67
C LEU A 82 11.29 0.33 -12.23
N ASP A 83 12.16 -0.03 -13.17
CA ASP A 83 13.30 -0.91 -12.92
C ASP A 83 14.39 -0.19 -12.10
N ASP A 84 14.59 1.11 -12.32
CA ASP A 84 15.55 1.93 -11.56
C ASP A 84 15.20 2.02 -10.06
N ILE A 85 13.93 1.83 -9.71
CA ILE A 85 13.41 1.89 -8.34
C ILE A 85 12.93 0.53 -7.82
N GLU A 86 13.26 -0.55 -8.55
CA GLU A 86 12.97 -1.94 -8.19
C GLU A 86 11.47 -2.21 -7.86
N ILE A 87 10.56 -1.50 -8.54
CA ILE A 87 9.10 -1.69 -8.37
C ILE A 87 8.54 -2.45 -9.57
N SER A 88 7.92 -3.60 -9.33
CA SER A 88 7.20 -4.29 -10.41
C SER A 88 6.00 -3.47 -10.92
N LYS A 89 5.65 -3.63 -12.19
CA LYS A 89 4.41 -3.07 -12.79
C LYS A 89 3.16 -3.38 -11.95
N SER A 90 3.11 -4.58 -11.35
CA SER A 90 2.00 -5.00 -10.50
C SER A 90 1.92 -4.20 -9.19
N GLN A 91 3.06 -3.89 -8.58
CA GLN A 91 3.12 -3.05 -7.36
C GLN A 91 2.72 -1.62 -7.70
N SER A 92 3.31 -1.05 -8.74
CA SER A 92 3.00 0.32 -9.20
C SER A 92 1.49 0.49 -9.43
N SER A 93 0.88 -0.38 -10.23
CA SER A 93 -0.56 -0.34 -10.51
C SER A 93 -1.43 -0.46 -9.24
N ARG A 94 -1.04 -1.33 -8.30
CA ARG A 94 -1.76 -1.48 -7.03
C ARG A 94 -1.65 -0.23 -6.15
N TRP A 95 -0.48 0.40 -6.10
CA TRP A 95 -0.24 1.59 -5.31
C TRP A 95 -0.97 2.80 -5.89
N GLN A 96 -0.92 2.99 -7.21
CA GLN A 96 -1.71 4.01 -7.92
C GLN A 96 -3.22 3.83 -7.70
N LEU A 97 -3.71 2.59 -7.61
CA LEU A 97 -5.11 2.35 -7.26
C LEU A 97 -5.42 2.79 -5.83
N MET A 98 -4.54 2.48 -4.86
CA MET A 98 -4.76 2.88 -3.46
C MET A 98 -4.60 4.39 -3.24
N SER A 99 -3.76 5.07 -4.02
CA SER A 99 -3.56 6.53 -3.91
C SER A 99 -4.82 7.32 -4.26
N THR A 100 -5.73 6.74 -5.04
CA THR A 100 -7.00 7.40 -5.41
C THR A 100 -7.99 7.53 -4.27
N ILE A 101 -7.76 6.85 -3.15
CA ILE A 101 -8.59 6.99 -1.95
C ILE A 101 -8.22 8.34 -1.29
N PRO A 102 -9.18 9.26 -1.08
CA PRO A 102 -8.94 10.49 -0.31
C PRO A 102 -8.45 10.18 1.12
N GLU A 103 -7.66 11.07 1.70
CA GLU A 103 -7.08 10.86 3.03
C GLU A 103 -8.15 10.66 4.11
N GLU A 104 -9.24 11.41 4.06
CA GLU A 104 -10.36 11.33 4.99
C GLU A 104 -11.02 9.95 4.93
N ARG A 105 -11.18 9.41 3.71
CA ARG A 105 -11.76 8.07 3.51
C ARG A 105 -10.82 6.96 3.95
N PHE A 106 -9.51 7.15 3.76
CA PHE A 106 -8.53 6.21 4.27
C PHE A 106 -8.53 6.17 5.79
N ASN A 107 -8.50 7.32 6.46
CA ASN A 107 -8.53 7.40 7.92
C ASN A 107 -9.83 6.79 8.47
N ALA A 108 -10.98 7.13 7.90
CA ALA A 108 -12.25 6.52 8.29
C ALA A 108 -12.29 4.99 8.09
N TRP A 109 -11.65 4.49 7.03
CA TRP A 109 -11.53 3.04 6.80
C TRP A 109 -10.62 2.37 7.83
N VAL A 110 -9.51 3.00 8.20
CA VAL A 110 -8.62 2.51 9.26
C VAL A 110 -9.36 2.47 10.59
N ASP A 111 -10.03 3.56 10.97
CA ASP A 111 -10.77 3.67 12.23
C ASP A 111 -11.89 2.62 12.32
N ASP A 112 -12.65 2.40 11.23
CA ASP A 112 -13.67 1.35 11.18
C ASP A 112 -13.08 -0.06 11.37
N LYS A 113 -11.91 -0.34 10.76
CA LYS A 113 -11.23 -1.64 10.92
C LYS A 113 -10.73 -1.85 12.34
N LEU A 114 -10.08 -0.84 12.92
CA LEU A 114 -9.60 -0.90 14.30
C LEU A 114 -10.75 -1.05 15.30
N ALA A 115 -11.82 -0.28 15.15
CA ALA A 115 -12.99 -0.35 16.03
C ALA A 115 -13.68 -1.72 16.01
N ARG A 116 -13.64 -2.42 14.88
CA ARG A 116 -14.20 -3.77 14.72
C ARG A 116 -13.21 -4.90 15.04
N GLY A 117 -11.96 -4.56 15.38
CA GLY A 117 -10.91 -5.55 15.62
C GLY A 117 -10.49 -6.33 14.36
N TYR A 118 -10.72 -5.77 13.17
CA TYR A 118 -10.31 -6.39 11.91
C TYR A 118 -8.85 -6.06 11.58
N GLU A 119 -8.16 -7.05 11.02
CA GLU A 119 -6.80 -6.86 10.51
C GLU A 119 -6.78 -5.90 9.32
N ILE A 120 -5.86 -4.94 9.38
CA ILE A 120 -5.59 -4.00 8.29
C ILE A 120 -4.63 -4.65 7.29
N THR A 121 -5.10 -4.87 6.06
CA THR A 121 -4.30 -5.50 5.02
C THR A 121 -4.30 -4.68 3.73
N ALA A 122 -3.22 -4.80 2.94
CA ALA A 122 -3.16 -4.23 1.60
C ALA A 122 -4.20 -4.82 0.65
N GLY A 123 -4.68 -6.05 0.90
CA GLY A 123 -5.78 -6.66 0.18
C GLY A 123 -7.10 -5.92 0.42
N GLY A 124 -7.45 -5.74 1.70
CA GLY A 124 -8.66 -5.04 2.11
C GLY A 124 -8.71 -3.60 1.62
N LEU A 125 -7.58 -2.88 1.68
CA LEU A 125 -7.53 -1.50 1.18
C LEU A 125 -7.73 -1.42 -0.34
N ARG A 126 -7.15 -2.34 -1.12
CA ARG A 126 -7.34 -2.40 -2.58
C ARG A 126 -8.78 -2.75 -2.98
N GLU A 127 -9.45 -3.57 -2.19
CA GLU A 127 -10.87 -3.84 -2.39
C GLU A 127 -11.72 -2.60 -2.12
N TYR A 128 -11.45 -1.91 -1.02
CA TYR A 128 -12.08 -0.63 -0.70
C TYR A 128 -11.86 0.41 -1.81
N ALA A 129 -10.64 0.52 -2.35
CA ALA A 129 -10.33 1.39 -3.49
C ALA A 129 -11.17 1.09 -4.73
N ARG A 130 -11.32 -0.19 -5.09
CA ARG A 130 -12.13 -0.63 -6.23
C ARG A 130 -13.60 -0.27 -6.05
N ASN A 131 -14.12 -0.49 -4.85
CA ASN A 131 -15.51 -0.16 -4.52
C ASN A 131 -15.79 1.33 -4.68
N ILE A 132 -14.86 2.21 -4.25
CA ILE A 132 -14.99 3.67 -4.46
C ILE A 132 -15.00 4.03 -5.94
N LYS A 133 -14.16 3.38 -6.76
CA LYS A 133 -14.11 3.61 -8.22
C LYS A 133 -15.25 2.93 -9.01
N GLY A 134 -16.13 2.16 -8.35
CA GLY A 134 -17.16 1.37 -9.04
C GLY A 134 -16.59 0.24 -9.91
N ILE A 135 -15.35 -0.20 -9.65
CA ILE A 135 -14.73 -1.30 -10.39
C ILE A 135 -15.29 -2.62 -9.84
N PRO A 136 -15.90 -3.49 -10.68
CA PRO A 136 -16.46 -4.73 -10.20
C PRO A 136 -15.38 -5.65 -9.61
N PRO A 137 -15.72 -6.48 -8.61
CA PRO A 137 -14.77 -7.45 -8.07
C PRO A 137 -14.32 -8.40 -9.18
N THR A 138 -13.01 -8.67 -9.23
CA THR A 138 -12.46 -9.65 -10.16
C THR A 138 -13.03 -11.02 -9.80
N LYS A 139 -13.72 -11.66 -10.74
CA LYS A 139 -14.22 -13.02 -10.58
C LYS A 139 -13.04 -13.94 -10.24
N ARG A 140 -13.07 -14.60 -9.08
CA ARG A 140 -12.07 -15.62 -8.75
C ARG A 140 -12.45 -16.88 -9.51
N THR A 141 -11.76 -17.17 -10.59
CA THR A 141 -11.90 -18.45 -11.30
C THR A 141 -10.95 -19.46 -10.65
N ASN A 142 -11.50 -20.51 -10.06
CA ASN A 142 -10.73 -21.66 -9.61
C ASN A 142 -10.64 -22.65 -10.77
N THR A 143 -9.44 -23.10 -11.09
CA THR A 143 -9.20 -24.10 -12.13
C THR A 143 -8.83 -25.42 -11.48
N CYS A 144 -9.54 -26.50 -11.80
CA CYS A 144 -9.21 -27.83 -11.30
C CYS A 144 -7.85 -28.26 -11.87
N PRO A 145 -6.86 -28.63 -11.02
CA PRO A 145 -5.54 -29.05 -11.49
C PRO A 145 -5.56 -30.40 -12.22
N ARG A 146 -6.64 -31.17 -12.07
CA ARG A 146 -6.79 -32.50 -12.68
C ARG A 146 -7.43 -32.47 -14.07
N CYS A 147 -8.37 -31.56 -14.32
CA CYS A 147 -9.13 -31.54 -15.57
C CYS A 147 -9.14 -30.19 -16.30
N GLY A 148 -8.52 -29.15 -15.74
CA GLY A 148 -8.44 -27.82 -16.37
C GLY A 148 -9.78 -27.06 -16.42
N HIS A 149 -10.88 -27.65 -15.93
CA HIS A 149 -12.16 -26.97 -15.87
C HIS A 149 -12.10 -25.82 -14.85
N SER A 150 -12.67 -24.67 -15.21
CA SER A 150 -12.69 -23.48 -14.38
C SER A 150 -14.11 -23.16 -13.91
N TRP A 151 -14.29 -22.88 -12.61
CA TRP A 151 -15.55 -22.42 -12.03
C TRP A 151 -15.36 -21.14 -11.22
N GLU A 152 -16.43 -20.38 -11.04
CA GLU A 152 -16.43 -19.21 -10.16
C GLU A 152 -16.39 -19.67 -8.69
N GLY A 153 -15.42 -19.14 -7.93
CA GLY A 153 -15.35 -19.34 -6.48
C GLY A 153 -16.51 -18.63 -5.78
N ARG A 154 -17.14 -19.32 -4.82
CA ARG A 154 -18.21 -18.79 -3.98
C ARG A 154 -17.68 -17.75 -2.99
#